data_AF-A0A656K237-F1
#
_entry.id   AF-A0A656K237-F1
#
_cell.length_a   1.000
_cell.length_b   1.000
_cell.length_c   1.000
_cell.angle_alpha   90.00
_cell.angle_beta   90.00
_cell.angle_gamma   90.00
#
_symmetry.space_group_name_H-M   'P 1'
#
loop_
_entity.id
_entity.type
_entity.pdbx_description
1 polymer ?
#
loop_
_entity_poly.entity_id
_entity_poly.type
_entity_poly.pdbx_seq_one_letter_code
_entity_poly.pdbx_strand_id
1 'polypeptide(L)'
;MQAFGKQLPKRWLVLGSGQSASESVLELVSRDPAIEVHSVHRSAGFKLTQLGQFPNRVFAPDHVDYFHSLNPAARQGFLDWSRSTNYAGIDPDESQKLFSLIYEDSIAGRTRL
;
A
#
# COMPACT_ATOMS: atom_id res chain seq x y z
N MET A 1 0.95 20.65 -6.04
CA MET A 1 -0.23 20.85 -6.91
C MET A 1 -0.06 21.90 -8.01
N GLN A 2 0.97 22.77 -8.00
CA GLN A 2 1.22 23.69 -9.12
C GLN A 2 1.52 22.99 -10.47
N ALA A 3 1.82 21.69 -10.45
CA ALA A 3 2.22 20.93 -11.64
C ALA A 3 1.09 20.69 -12.66
N PHE A 4 -0.19 20.70 -12.27
CA PHE A 4 -1.30 20.25 -13.15
C PHE A 4 -2.34 21.33 -13.52
N GLY A 5 -2.09 22.61 -13.25
CA GLY A 5 -3.01 23.69 -13.64
C GLY A 5 -4.42 23.53 -13.05
N LYS A 6 -5.44 24.05 -13.75
CA LYS A 6 -6.86 24.03 -13.29
C LYS A 6 -7.62 22.75 -13.65
N GLN A 7 -7.09 21.90 -14.53
CA GLN A 7 -7.75 20.67 -14.99
C GLN A 7 -6.82 19.49 -14.74
N LEU A 8 -7.32 18.50 -14.00
CA LEU A 8 -6.57 17.26 -13.78
C LEU A 8 -6.62 16.38 -15.04
N PRO A 9 -5.52 15.68 -15.39
CA PRO A 9 -5.55 14.61 -16.36
C PRO A 9 -6.66 13.60 -16.05
N LYS A 10 -7.31 13.07 -17.09
CA LYS A 10 -8.37 12.06 -16.93
C LYS A 10 -7.84 10.66 -16.64
N ARG A 11 -6.60 10.35 -17.02
CA ARG A 11 -5.99 9.03 -16.87
C ARG A 11 -4.69 9.13 -16.10
N TRP A 12 -4.55 8.26 -15.10
CA TRP A 12 -3.38 8.20 -14.23
C TRP A 12 -2.84 6.78 -14.18
N LEU A 13 -1.52 6.66 -14.05
CA LEU A 13 -0.87 5.39 -13.78
C LEU A 13 -0.28 5.47 -12.37
N VAL A 14 -0.65 4.53 -11.51
CA VAL A 14 -0.06 4.36 -10.18
C VAL A 14 0.75 3.07 -10.16
N LEU A 15 2.06 3.21 -9.97
CA LEU A 15 2.99 2.07 -9.89
C LEU A 15 3.25 1.69 -8.45
N GLY A 16 3.04 0.41 -8.13
CA GLY A 16 3.29 -0.15 -6.80
C GLY A 16 2.01 -0.62 -6.09
N SER A 17 2.19 -1.39 -5.01
CA SER A 17 1.11 -2.07 -4.28
C SER A 17 1.20 -1.91 -2.76
N GLY A 18 1.99 -0.95 -2.28
CA GLY A 18 2.06 -0.58 -0.86
C GLY A 18 1.07 0.53 -0.50
N GLN A 19 1.11 0.96 0.76
CA GLN A 19 0.22 1.99 1.30
C GLN A 19 0.14 3.26 0.45
N SER A 20 1.28 3.87 0.09
CA SER A 20 1.28 5.11 -0.71
C SER A 20 0.63 4.93 -2.10
N ALA A 21 0.71 3.74 -2.70
CA ALA A 21 0.05 3.47 -3.97
C ALA A 21 -1.47 3.36 -3.80
N SER A 22 -1.94 2.71 -2.73
CA SER A 22 -3.37 2.64 -2.39
C SER A 22 -3.94 4.03 -2.10
N GLU A 23 -3.25 4.82 -1.26
CA GLU A 23 -3.63 6.19 -0.94
C GLU A 23 -3.67 7.07 -2.19
N SER A 24 -2.70 6.93 -3.10
CA SER A 24 -2.70 7.68 -4.37
C SER A 24 -3.88 7.31 -5.25
N VAL A 25 -4.24 6.02 -5.35
CA VAL A 25 -5.42 5.56 -6.09
C VAL A 25 -6.67 6.20 -5.49
N LEU A 26 -6.91 6.03 -4.19
CA LEU A 26 -8.07 6.56 -3.46
C LEU A 26 -8.19 8.08 -3.60
N GLU A 27 -7.08 8.79 -3.47
CA GLU A 27 -7.03 10.24 -3.59
C GLU A 27 -7.38 10.70 -5.01
N LEU A 28 -6.95 9.98 -6.05
CA LEU A 28 -7.24 10.34 -7.44
C LEU A 28 -8.71 10.09 -7.81
N VAL A 29 -9.25 8.92 -7.48
CA VAL A 29 -10.62 8.54 -7.83
C VAL A 29 -11.70 9.30 -7.03
N SER A 30 -11.33 9.83 -5.85
CA SER A 30 -12.24 10.63 -5.02
C SER A 30 -12.32 12.10 -5.46
N ARG A 31 -11.30 12.61 -6.15
CA ARG A 31 -11.26 14.01 -6.62
C ARG A 31 -12.21 14.31 -7.76
N ASP A 32 -12.33 13.39 -8.71
CA ASP A 32 -13.18 13.56 -9.89
C ASP A 32 -13.74 12.20 -10.34
N PRO A 33 -15.06 12.04 -10.45
CA PRO A 33 -15.68 10.83 -10.96
C PRO A 33 -15.25 10.43 -12.38
N ALA A 34 -14.73 11.36 -13.17
CA ALA A 34 -14.25 11.13 -14.53
C ALA A 34 -12.78 10.67 -14.60
N ILE A 35 -12.07 10.61 -13.48
CA ILE A 35 -10.69 10.09 -13.43
C ILE A 35 -10.71 8.55 -13.48
N GLU A 36 -9.87 8.02 -14.37
CA GLU A 36 -9.51 6.62 -14.50
C GLU A 36 -8.07 6.42 -13.99
N VAL A 37 -7.86 5.44 -13.13
CA VAL A 37 -6.56 5.11 -12.57
C VAL A 37 -6.19 3.69 -12.98
N HIS A 38 -5.07 3.53 -13.67
CA HIS A 38 -4.48 2.22 -13.90
C HIS A 38 -3.52 1.89 -12.75
N SER A 39 -3.87 0.92 -11.92
CA SER A 39 -3.01 0.45 -10.84
C SER A 39 -2.15 -0.72 -11.32
N VAL A 40 -0.84 -0.54 -11.38
CA VAL A 40 0.09 -1.54 -11.93
C VAL A 40 1.03 -2.04 -10.84
N HIS A 41 0.96 -3.35 -10.58
CA HIS A 41 1.68 -4.01 -9.50
C HIS A 41 2.63 -5.08 -10.04
N ARG A 42 3.77 -5.27 -9.37
CA ARG A 42 4.62 -6.47 -9.58
C ARG A 42 4.14 -7.69 -8.82
N SER A 43 3.35 -7.47 -7.76
CA SER A 43 2.73 -8.51 -6.93
C SER A 43 1.32 -8.81 -7.45
N ALA A 44 0.69 -9.86 -6.94
CA ALA A 44 -0.69 -10.24 -7.28
C ALA A 44 -1.78 -9.23 -6.87
N GLY A 45 -1.41 -8.06 -6.37
CA GLY A 45 -2.34 -7.09 -5.78
C GLY A 45 -1.77 -6.34 -4.59
N PHE A 46 -2.63 -5.55 -3.95
CA PHE A 46 -2.44 -5.01 -2.61
C PHE A 46 -2.47 -6.14 -1.58
N LYS A 47 -1.56 -6.09 -0.60
CA LYS A 47 -1.49 -7.04 0.52
C LYS A 47 -1.78 -6.32 1.81
N LEU A 48 -2.30 -7.01 2.82
CA LEU A 48 -2.48 -6.41 4.15
C LEU A 48 -1.16 -6.37 4.92
N THR A 49 -0.91 -5.26 5.63
CA THR A 49 0.16 -5.17 6.63
C THR A 49 -0.20 -6.06 7.83
N GLN A 50 0.78 -6.80 8.35
CA GLN A 50 0.61 -7.58 9.58
C GLN A 50 0.81 -6.69 10.81
N LEU A 51 -0.28 -6.13 11.35
CA LEU A 51 -0.27 -5.21 12.49
C LEU A 51 -0.44 -5.91 13.86
N GLY A 52 -0.32 -7.23 13.92
CA GLY A 52 -0.46 -7.98 15.17
C GLY A 52 0.58 -7.58 16.22
N GLN A 53 0.17 -7.60 17.49
CA GLN A 53 1.04 -7.28 18.65
C GLN A 53 2.31 -8.15 18.70
N PHE A 54 2.21 -9.42 18.29
CA PHE A 54 3.36 -10.34 18.29
C PHE A 54 4.35 -10.05 17.15
N PRO A 55 3.94 -9.97 15.87
CA PRO A 55 4.84 -9.54 14.79
C PRO A 55 5.51 -8.18 15.03
N ASN A 56 4.79 -7.22 15.62
CA ASN A 56 5.32 -5.87 15.87
C ASN A 56 6.41 -5.80 16.94
N ARG A 57 6.63 -6.86 17.74
CA ARG A 57 7.74 -6.91 18.69
C ARG A 57 9.11 -6.80 18.03
N VAL A 58 9.21 -7.08 16.73
CA VAL A 58 10.44 -6.86 15.97
C VAL A 58 10.93 -5.40 16.01
N PHE A 59 10.04 -4.45 16.28
CA PHE A 59 10.35 -3.03 16.42
C PHE A 59 10.59 -2.59 17.87
N ALA A 60 10.55 -3.51 18.83
CA ALA A 60 10.80 -3.18 20.24
C ALA A 60 12.29 -2.85 20.47
N PRO A 61 12.62 -1.95 21.42
CA PRO A 61 13.99 -1.49 21.63
C PRO A 61 14.99 -2.61 21.93
N ASP A 62 14.57 -3.66 22.63
CA ASP A 62 15.38 -4.84 22.96
C ASP A 62 15.82 -5.64 21.71
N HIS A 63 15.05 -5.56 20.62
CA HIS A 63 15.38 -6.22 19.35
C HIS A 63 16.47 -5.48 18.56
N VAL A 64 16.74 -4.21 18.87
CA VAL A 64 17.83 -3.43 18.25
C VAL A 64 19.18 -4.05 18.62
N ASP A 65 19.41 -4.26 19.91
CA ASP A 65 20.64 -4.88 20.41
C ASP A 65 20.81 -6.30 19.87
N TYR A 66 19.72 -7.08 19.86
CA TYR A 66 19.71 -8.41 19.26
C TYR A 66 20.11 -8.37 17.78
N PHE A 67 19.47 -7.52 16.96
CA PHE A 67 19.78 -7.39 15.54
C PHE A 67 21.25 -7.03 15.29
N HIS A 68 21.80 -6.11 16.08
CA HIS A 68 23.21 -5.71 15.96
C HIS A 68 24.18 -6.79 16.43
N SER A 69 23.77 -7.70 17.32
CA SER A 69 24.59 -8.87 17.72
C SER A 69 24.70 -9.95 16.63
N LEU A 70 23.80 -9.98 15.65
CA LEU A 70 23.74 -11.01 14.62
C LEU A 70 24.88 -10.88 13.59
N ASN A 71 25.34 -12.03 13.08
CA ASN A 71 26.22 -12.08 11.91
C ASN A 71 25.46 -11.68 10.61
N PRO A 72 26.16 -11.35 9.51
CA PRO A 72 25.51 -10.85 8.30
C PRO A 72 24.42 -11.75 7.71
N ALA A 73 24.63 -13.08 7.71
CA ALA A 73 23.64 -14.03 7.18
C ALA A 73 22.38 -14.07 8.06
N ALA A 74 22.55 -14.06 9.38
CA ALA A 74 21.45 -14.03 10.33
C ALA A 74 20.68 -12.70 10.29
N ARG A 75 21.36 -11.56 10.07
CA ARG A 75 20.70 -10.27 9.85
C ARG A 75 19.81 -10.30 8.60
N GLN A 76 20.31 -10.87 7.50
CA GLN A 76 19.52 -11.00 6.28
C GLN A 76 18.27 -11.84 6.51
N GLY A 77 18.41 -13.00 7.18
CA GLY A 77 17.25 -13.84 7.53
C GLY A 77 16.23 -13.13 8.43
N PHE A 78 16.70 -12.32 9.39
CA PHE A 78 15.84 -11.52 10.25
C PHE A 78 15.06 -10.46 9.46
N LEU A 79 15.71 -9.77 8.51
CA LEU A 79 15.05 -8.81 7.62
C LEU A 79 14.04 -9.49 6.70
N ASP A 80 14.34 -10.67 6.18
CA ASP A 80 13.44 -11.41 5.31
C ASP A 80 12.18 -11.89 6.06
N TRP A 81 12.34 -12.33 7.32
CA TRP A 81 11.22 -12.73 8.18
C TRP A 81 10.33 -11.55 8.58
N SER A 82 10.93 -10.41 8.90
CA SER A 82 10.23 -9.17 9.28
C SER A 82 9.68 -8.40 8.09
N ARG A 83 9.96 -8.84 6.86
CA ARG A 83 9.56 -8.11 5.66
C ARG A 83 8.04 -7.90 5.56
N SER A 84 7.23 -8.85 6.03
CA SER A 84 5.77 -8.77 5.98
C SER A 84 5.14 -7.82 7.01
N THR A 85 5.90 -7.38 8.03
CA THR A 85 5.41 -6.40 9.02
C THR A 85 5.59 -4.96 8.56
N ASN A 86 6.45 -4.71 7.56
CA ASN A 86 6.77 -3.35 7.10
C ASN A 86 6.67 -3.15 5.57
N TYR A 87 7.00 -4.15 4.76
CA TYR A 87 7.11 -3.96 3.31
C TYR A 87 5.85 -4.39 2.55
N ALA A 88 5.28 -3.44 1.82
CA ALA A 88 4.25 -3.62 0.78
C ALA A 88 2.89 -4.13 1.28
N GLY A 89 2.59 -3.90 2.56
CA GLY A 89 1.23 -4.00 3.07
C GLY A 89 0.48 -2.66 2.97
N ILE A 90 -0.85 -2.73 2.93
CA ILE A 90 -1.77 -1.63 3.17
C ILE A 90 -2.47 -1.90 4.51
N ASP A 91 -2.85 -0.83 5.20
CA ASP A 91 -3.63 -0.93 6.43
C ASP A 91 -5.00 -1.62 6.14
N PRO A 92 -5.53 -2.45 7.06
CA PRO A 92 -6.87 -3.03 6.93
C PRO A 92 -7.98 -2.02 6.59
N ASP A 93 -7.94 -0.82 7.17
CA ASP A 93 -8.94 0.21 6.92
C ASP A 93 -8.80 0.77 5.50
N GLU A 94 -7.58 1.04 5.04
CA GLU A 94 -7.30 1.43 3.65
C GLU A 94 -7.71 0.34 2.65
N SER A 95 -7.47 -0.93 2.98
CA SER A 95 -7.92 -2.06 2.17
C SER A 95 -9.44 -2.10 2.03
N GLN A 96 -10.15 -1.89 3.14
CA GLN A 96 -11.60 -1.87 3.13
C GLN A 96 -12.14 -0.72 2.29
N LYS A 97 -11.59 0.50 2.46
CA LYS A 97 -11.99 1.67 1.65
C LYS A 97 -11.79 1.43 0.16
N LEU A 98 -10.63 0.90 -0.23
CA LEU A 98 -10.33 0.61 -1.64
C LEU A 98 -11.29 -0.45 -2.21
N PHE A 99 -11.55 -1.52 -1.45
CA PHE A 99 -12.48 -2.55 -1.87
C PHE A 99 -13.91 -2.03 -2.02
N SER A 100 -14.40 -1.24 -1.06
CA SER A 100 -15.71 -0.60 -1.12
C SER A 100 -15.86 0.27 -2.36
N LEU A 101 -14.85 1.07 -2.70
CA LEU A 101 -14.89 1.93 -3.88
C LEU A 101 -15.00 1.14 -5.19
N ILE A 102 -14.19 0.09 -5.34
CA ILE A 102 -14.24 -0.79 -6.52
C ILE A 102 -15.62 -1.46 -6.62
N TYR A 103 -16.15 -1.90 -5.47
CA TYR A 103 -17.45 -2.55 -5.41
C TYR A 103 -18.59 -1.60 -5.80
N GLU A 104 -18.62 -0.38 -5.26
CA GLU A 104 -19.60 0.65 -5.61
C GLU A 104 -19.55 1.04 -7.09
N ASP A 105 -18.36 1.15 -7.67
CA ASP A 105 -18.19 1.40 -9.10
C ASP A 105 -18.73 0.27 -9.95
N SER A 106 -18.51 -0.99 -9.55
CA SER A 106 -19.06 -2.16 -10.24
C SER A 106 -20.60 -2.14 -10.25
N ILE A 107 -21.23 -1.75 -9.14
CA ILE A 107 -22.69 -1.63 -9.04
C ILE A 107 -23.20 -0.50 -9.95
N ALA A 108 -22.46 0.60 -10.03
CA ALA A 108 -22.84 1.75 -10.84
C ALA A 108 -22.45 1.63 -12.32
N GLY A 109 -21.87 0.51 -12.74
CA GLY A 109 -21.43 0.27 -14.13
C GLY A 109 -20.26 1.15 -14.56
N ARG A 110 -19.44 1.60 -13.61
CA ARG A 110 -18.21 2.37 -13.88
C ARG A 110 -16.99 1.48 -13.70
N THR A 111 -15.99 1.66 -14.55
CA THR A 111 -14.67 1.05 -14.39
C THR A 111 -13.64 2.18 -14.33
N ARG A 112 -13.17 2.49 -13.12
CA ARG A 112 -12.21 3.58 -12.86
C ARG A 112 -10.88 3.09 -12.29
N LEU A 113 -10.76 1.79 -12.04
CA LEU A 113 -9.57 1.10 -11.54
C LEU A 113 -9.31 -0.19 -12.33
#